data_AF-A0A5J4JHK4-F1
#
_entry.id   AF-A0A5J4JHK4-F1
#
_cell.length_a   1.000
_cell.length_b   1.000
_cell.length_c   1.000
_cell.angle_alpha   90.00
_cell.angle_beta   90.00
_cell.angle_gamma   90.00
#
_symmetry.space_group_name_H-M   'P 1'
#
loop_
_entity.id
_entity.type
_entity.pdbx_description
1 polymer ?
#
loop_
_entity_poly.entity_id
_entity_poly.type
_entity_poly.pdbx_seq_one_letter_code
_entity_poly.pdbx_strand_id
1 'polypeptide(L)' 'MERLVNQDASERNAVEGKFGEGKRKYGLDLIRARLQETSETVIALQFLIMNLGRKLRVLFFKFLQNTILSFDN' A
#
# COMPACT_ATOMS: atom_id res chain seq x y z
N MET A 1 20.56 15.88 17.48
CA MET A 1 20.45 14.43 17.79
C MET A 1 18.99 14.00 17.89
N GLU A 2 18.19 14.57 18.79
CA GLU A 2 16.78 14.17 18.99
C GLU A 2 15.88 14.27 17.74
N ARG A 3 16.07 15.31 16.91
CA ARG A 3 15.33 15.45 15.63
C ARG A 3 15.65 14.37 14.60
N LEU A 4 16.90 13.91 14.53
CA LEU A 4 17.31 12.83 13.62
C LEU A 4 16.67 11.50 14.04
N VAL A 5 16.70 11.20 15.34
CA VAL A 5 16.05 9.99 15.89
C VAL A 5 14.54 9.99 15.64
N ASN A 6 13.89 11.14 15.79
CA ASN A 6 12.45 11.26 15.52
C ASN A 6 12.13 11.10 14.03
N GLN A 7 12.98 11.57 13.13
CA GLN A 7 12.82 11.38 11.68
C GLN A 7 12.99 9.91 11.30
N ASP A 8 14.07 9.25 11.74
CA ASP A 8 14.29 7.81 11.55
C ASP A 8 13.10 6.98 12.06
N ALA A 9 12.60 7.31 13.26
CA ALA A 9 11.45 6.63 13.84
C ALA A 9 10.18 6.83 12.99
N SER A 10 9.95 8.04 12.48
CA SER A 10 8.80 8.35 11.62
C SER A 10 8.86 7.56 10.30
N GLU A 11 10.03 7.51 9.67
CA GLU A 11 10.24 6.74 8.43
C GLU A 11 10.00 5.25 8.65
N ARG A 12 10.59 4.70 9.72
CA ARG A 12 10.38 3.29 10.09
C ARG A 12 8.91 2.99 10.38
N ASN A 13 8.21 3.86 11.12
CA ASN A 13 6.79 3.68 11.41
C ASN A 13 5.94 3.64 10.13
N ALA A 14 6.25 4.49 9.14
CA ALA A 14 5.56 4.49 7.86
C ALA A 14 5.78 3.16 7.10
N VAL A 15 7.01 2.65 7.12
CA VAL A 15 7.39 1.38 6.49
C VAL A 15 6.74 0.20 7.20
N GLU A 16 6.90 0.07 8.52
CA GLU A 16 6.29 -0.99 9.34
C GLU A 16 4.77 -0.98 9.23
N GLY A 17 4.15 0.20 9.19
CA GLY A 17 2.71 0.34 8.97
C GLY A 17 2.25 -0.25 7.63
N LYS A 18 3.03 -0.05 6.55
CA LYS A 18 2.73 -0.62 5.23
C LYS A 18 2.94 -2.13 5.19
N PHE A 19 3.99 -2.63 5.82
CA PHE A 19 4.19 -4.08 5.96
C PHE A 19 3.08 -4.72 6.81
N GLY A 20 2.65 -4.07 7.89
CA GLY A 20 1.53 -4.51 8.71
C GLY A 20 0.19 -4.52 7.96
N GLU A 21 -0.05 -3.55 7.08
CA GLU A 21 -1.19 -3.57 6.13
C GLU A 21 -1.07 -4.75 5.17
N GLY A 22 0.11 -4.96 4.57
CA GLY A 22 0.38 -6.07 3.67
C GLY A 22 0.14 -7.44 4.31
N LYS A 23 0.54 -7.61 5.57
CA LYS A 23 0.31 -8.85 6.31
C LYS A 23 -1.18 -9.05 6.66
N ARG A 24 -1.85 -8.03 7.20
CA ARG A 24 -3.24 -8.15 7.68
C ARG A 24 -4.30 -8.16 6.58
N LYS A 25 -4.20 -7.24 5.62
CA LYS A 25 -5.22 -7.02 4.58
C LYS A 25 -4.96 -7.85 3.33
N TYR A 26 -3.69 -8.11 3.07
CA TYR A 26 -3.22 -8.70 1.82
C TYR A 26 -2.57 -10.07 2.03
N GLY A 27 -2.54 -10.59 3.26
CA GLY A 27 -2.16 -11.97 3.53
C GLY A 27 -0.70 -12.31 3.22
N LEU A 28 0.23 -11.34 3.29
CA LEU A 28 1.66 -11.60 3.05
C LEU A 28 2.24 -12.72 3.93
N ASP A 29 1.77 -12.85 5.19
CA ASP A 29 2.20 -13.92 6.11
C ASP A 29 1.51 -15.27 5.85
N LEU A 30 0.55 -15.32 4.93
CA LEU A 30 -0.24 -16.51 4.58
C LEU A 30 0.20 -17.15 3.25
N ILE A 31 1.31 -16.69 2.66
CA ILE A 31 1.85 -17.25 1.43
C ILE A 31 2.45 -18.63 1.74
N ARG A 32 1.81 -19.68 1.23
CA ARG A 32 2.21 -21.10 1.42
C ARG A 32 2.61 -21.79 0.10
N ALA A 33 3.04 -21.00 -0.88
CA ALA A 33 3.55 -21.52 -2.12
C ALA A 33 4.79 -22.39 -1.86
N ARG A 34 4.87 -23.56 -2.53
CA ARG A 34 5.89 -24.59 -2.22
C ARG A 34 7.19 -24.40 -2.99
N LEU A 35 7.12 -23.78 -4.17
CA LEU A 35 8.28 -23.46 -4.98
C LEU A 35 8.68 -22.01 -4.77
N GLN A 36 9.98 -21.75 -4.82
CA GLN A 36 10.53 -20.40 -4.72
C GLN A 36 9.92 -19.47 -5.78
N GLU A 37 9.93 -19.88 -7.05
CA GLU A 37 9.39 -19.07 -8.16
C GLU A 37 7.93 -18.67 -7.95
N THR A 38 7.10 -19.62 -7.51
CA THR A 38 5.68 -19.35 -7.21
C THR A 38 5.51 -18.44 -6.01
N SER A 39 6.37 -18.57 -4.98
CA SER A 39 6.34 -17.69 -3.81
C SER A 39 6.72 -16.27 -4.18
N GLU A 40 7.79 -16.09 -4.95
CA GLU A 40 8.23 -14.78 -5.45
C GLU A 40 7.16 -14.10 -6.31
N THR A 41 6.51 -14.87 -7.20
CA THR A 41 5.41 -14.36 -8.02
C THR A 41 4.22 -13.91 -7.18
N VAL A 42 3.81 -14.69 -6.19
CA VAL A 42 2.70 -14.32 -5.28
C VAL A 42 3.05 -13.08 -4.47
N ILE A 43 4.28 -12.99 -3.95
CA ILE A 43 4.76 -11.80 -3.22
C ILE A 43 4.71 -10.57 -4.13
N ALA A 44 5.24 -10.66 -5.36
CA ALA A 44 5.25 -9.56 -6.32
C ALA A 44 3.84 -9.10 -6.69
N LEU A 45 2.93 -10.06 -6.94
CA LEU A 45 1.52 -9.76 -7.22
C LEU A 45 0.86 -9.07 -6.02
N GLN A 46 1.19 -9.49 -4.80
CA GLN A 46 0.62 -8.88 -3.60
C GLN A 46 1.00 -7.40 -3.48
N PHE A 47 2.28 -7.07 -3.73
CA PHE A 47 2.73 -5.69 -3.81
C PHE A 47 2.09 -4.92 -4.97
N LEU A 48 1.90 -5.55 -6.13
CA LEU A 48 1.21 -4.92 -7.26
C LEU A 48 -0.23 -4.52 -6.89
N ILE A 49 -0.99 -5.42 -6.28
CA ILE A 49 -2.38 -5.17 -5.86
C ILE A 49 -2.44 -4.06 -4.80
N MET A 50 -1.52 -4.06 -3.84
CA MET A 50 -1.42 -3.00 -2.83
C MET A 50 -1.24 -1.62 -3.47
N ASN A 51 -0.32 -1.52 -4.42
CA ASN A 51 -0.04 -0.29 -5.14
C ASN A 51 -1.20 0.13 -6.05
N LEU A 52 -1.82 -0.82 -6.76
CA LEU A 52 -2.95 -0.56 -7.64
C LEU A 52 -4.17 -0.07 -6.85
N GLY A 53 -4.49 -0.71 -5.72
CA GLY A 53 -5.59 -0.28 -4.85
C GLY A 53 -5.40 1.15 -4.33
N ARG A 54 -4.17 1.58 -4.05
CA ARG A 54 -3.88 2.97 -3.70
C ARG A 54 -4.12 3.92 -4.88
N LYS A 55 -3.61 3.58 -6.07
CA LYS A 55 -3.79 4.41 -7.28
C LYS A 55 -5.26 4.54 -7.66
N LEU A 56 -6.02 3.44 -7.64
CA LEU A 56 -7.45 3.45 -7.93
C LEU A 56 -8.22 4.34 -6.96
N ARG A 57 -7.94 4.29 -5.65
CA ARG A 57 -8.57 5.21 -4.68
C ARG A 57 -8.30 6.66 -5.03
N VAL A 58 -7.05 7.03 -5.31
CA VAL A 58 -6.70 8.42 -5.67
C VAL A 58 -7.39 8.87 -6.96
N LEU A 59 -7.40 8.02 -7.99
CA LEU A 59 -8.08 8.32 -9.26
C LEU A 59 -9.58 8.46 -9.05
N PHE A 60 -10.19 7.57 -8.26
CA PHE A 60 -11.61 7.61 -7.94
C PHE A 60 -11.99 8.89 -7.18
N PHE A 61 -11.20 9.28 -6.17
CA PHE A 61 -11.43 10.55 -5.46
C PHE A 61 -11.31 11.76 -6.39
N LYS A 62 -10.31 11.79 -7.27
CA LYS A 62 -10.18 12.86 -8.28
C LYS A 62 -11.36 12.90 -9.24
N PHE A 63 -11.82 11.73 -9.69
CA PHE A 63 -12.99 11.63 -10.56
C PHE A 63 -14.24 12.18 -9.87
N LEU A 64 -14.52 11.74 -8.63
CA LEU A 64 -15.65 12.23 -7.84
C LEU A 64 -15.58 13.75 -7.61
N GLN A 65 -14.41 14.26 -7.24
CA GLN A 65 -14.21 15.70 -7.02
C GLN A 65 -14.49 16.50 -8.29
N ASN A 66 -13.95 16.05 -9.43
CA ASN A 66 -14.19 16.71 -10.72
C ASN A 66 -15.67 16.68 -11.10
N THR A 67 -16.35 15.55 -10.86
CA THR A 67 -17.78 15.42 -11.12
C THR A 67 -18.60 16.38 -10.25
N ILE A 68 -18.34 16.44 -8.95
CA ILE A 68 -19.05 17.36 -8.04
C ILE A 68 -18.82 18.82 -8.44
N LEU A 69 -17.56 19.22 -8.66
CA LEU A 69 -17.22 20.58 -9.11
C LEU A 69 -17.85 20.95 -10.47
N SER A 70 -18.10 19.97 -11.34
CA SER A 70 -18.81 20.19 -12.61
C SER A 70 -20.33 20.32 -12.46
N PHE A 71 -20.91 19.85 -11.35
CA PHE A 71 -22.33 20.05 -11.02
C PHE A 71 -22.59 21.37 -10.26
N ASP A 72 -21.56 21.91 -9.59
CA ASP A 72 -21.64 23.18 -8.86
C ASP A 72 -21.41 24.43 -9.75
N ASN A 73 -21.14 24.25 -11.06
CA ASN A 73 -21.07 25.31 -12.08
C ASN A 73 -22.31 25.28 -12.99
#